data_AF-A0A2N5A2M7-F1
#
_entry.id   AF-A0A2N5A2M7-F1
#
_cell.length_a   1.000
_cell.length_b   1.000
_cell.length_c   1.000
_cell.angle_alpha   90.00
_cell.angle_beta   90.00
_cell.angle_gamma   90.00
#
_symmetry.space_group_name_H-M   'P 1'
#
loop_
_entity.id
_entity.type
_entity.pdbx_description
1 polymer ?
#
loop_
_entity_poly.entity_id
_entity_poly.type
_entity_poly.pdbx_seq_one_letter_code
_entity_poly.pdbx_strand_id
1 'polypeptide(L)'
;VIDEVMTAVAYSLRLALLATAIGFVLGSLFGFVAGYFRNSVIDRLASVLSVFGVSVPHYWLGMLLVILCSVKFALLPATGGGPIGEVGWQWDWAHLQFMLLPALTLSVIPTGIIARTVRSQVADILIQEFIVGLRARGLNESRIFVHVMKNAAPTALAVMGLQV
;
A
#
# COMPACT_ATOMS: atom_id res chain seq x y z
N VAL A 1 7.17 27.33 20.56
CA VAL A 1 5.82 26.79 20.28
C VAL A 1 5.54 26.69 18.78
N ILE A 2 5.59 27.80 18.01
CA ILE A 2 5.37 27.75 16.55
C ILE A 2 6.38 26.84 15.83
N ASP A 3 7.66 26.91 16.20
CA ASP A 3 8.71 26.06 15.61
C ASP A 3 8.53 24.56 15.91
N GLU A 4 8.08 24.23 17.13
CA GLU A 4 7.74 22.86 17.53
C GLU A 4 6.59 22.30 16.69
N VAL A 5 5.54 23.11 16.52
CA VAL A 5 4.36 22.77 15.73
C VAL A 5 4.73 22.57 14.27
N MET A 6 5.57 23.43 13.69
CA MET A 6 6.03 23.28 12.31
C MET A 6 6.90 22.06 12.08
N THR A 7 7.74 21.74 13.05
CA THR A 7 8.54 20.51 13.01
C THR A 7 7.63 19.27 13.06
N ALA A 8 6.65 19.23 13.96
CA ALA A 8 5.71 18.12 14.09
C ALA A 8 4.83 17.92 12.85
N VAL A 9 4.35 19.01 12.25
CA VAL A 9 3.58 18.98 11.00
C VAL A 9 4.43 18.44 9.86
N ALA A 10 5.69 18.87 9.74
CA ALA A 10 6.60 18.37 8.70
C ALA A 10 6.86 16.86 8.84
N TYR A 11 7.05 16.35 10.06
CA TYR A 11 7.18 14.91 10.31
C TYR A 11 5.91 14.14 9.96
N SER A 12 4.75 14.65 10.35
CA SER A 12 3.46 14.03 10.07
C SER A 12 3.18 13.95 8.57
N LEU A 13 3.48 15.02 7.83
CA LEU A 13 3.31 15.07 6.37
C LEU A 13 4.20 14.06 5.66
N ARG A 14 5.48 13.95 6.05
CA ARG A 14 6.41 12.95 5.50
C ARG A 14 5.95 11.52 5.78
N LEU A 15 5.45 11.28 7.00
CA LEU A 15 4.93 9.98 7.41
C LEU A 15 3.70 9.61 6.60
N ALA A 16 2.76 10.54 6.44
CA ALA A 16 1.55 10.35 5.63
C ALA A 16 1.90 10.04 4.17
N LEU A 17 2.79 10.81 3.56
CA LEU A 17 3.24 10.56 2.18
C LEU A 17 3.88 9.19 2.01
N LEU A 18 4.74 8.76 2.94
CA LEU A 18 5.36 7.44 2.90
C LEU A 18 4.33 6.31 3.11
N ALA A 19 3.45 6.45 4.10
CA ALA A 19 2.41 5.48 4.37
C ALA A 19 1.45 5.32 3.17
N THR A 20 1.02 6.42 2.56
CA THR A 20 0.13 6.36 1.39
C THR A 20 0.84 5.85 0.16
N ALA A 21 2.14 6.16 -0.03
CA ALA A 21 2.92 5.57 -1.12
C ALA A 21 3.06 4.05 -0.98
N ILE A 22 3.41 3.56 0.21
CA ILE A 22 3.47 2.11 0.51
C ILE A 22 2.09 1.48 0.30
N GLY A 23 1.05 2.11 0.83
CA GLY A 23 -0.31 1.62 0.73
C GLY A 23 -0.82 1.56 -0.71
N PHE A 24 -0.45 2.53 -1.54
CA PHE A 24 -0.77 2.55 -2.96
C PHE A 24 -0.06 1.44 -3.73
N VAL A 25 1.24 1.25 -3.50
CA VAL A 25 2.02 0.21 -4.19
C VAL A 25 1.50 -1.17 -3.82
N LEU A 26 1.36 -1.47 -2.52
CA LEU A 26 0.88 -2.75 -2.05
C LEU A 26 -0.60 -2.97 -2.42
N GLY A 27 -1.44 -1.93 -2.26
CA GLY A 27 -2.86 -2.00 -2.55
C GLY A 27 -3.12 -2.23 -4.04
N SER A 28 -2.45 -1.49 -4.91
CA SER A 28 -2.54 -1.67 -6.36
C SER A 28 -2.05 -3.05 -6.78
N LEU A 29 -0.92 -3.51 -6.24
CA LEU A 29 -0.37 -4.83 -6.56
C LEU A 29 -1.33 -5.96 -6.16
N PHE A 30 -1.77 -5.99 -4.89
CA PHE A 30 -2.68 -7.03 -4.41
C PHE A 30 -4.07 -6.93 -5.05
N GLY A 31 -4.60 -5.72 -5.23
CA GLY A 31 -5.89 -5.48 -5.89
C GLY A 31 -5.89 -5.92 -7.35
N PHE A 32 -4.79 -5.65 -8.08
CA PHE A 32 -4.66 -6.06 -9.47
C PHE A 32 -4.56 -7.58 -9.60
N VAL A 33 -3.71 -8.23 -8.79
CA VAL A 33 -3.56 -9.70 -8.80
C VAL A 33 -4.89 -10.38 -8.45
N ALA A 34 -5.59 -9.91 -7.42
CA ALA A 34 -6.91 -10.44 -7.06
C ALA A 34 -7.96 -10.21 -8.15
N GLY A 35 -7.91 -9.06 -8.85
CA GLY A 35 -8.86 -8.71 -9.90
C GLY A 35 -8.65 -9.52 -11.18
N TYR A 36 -7.39 -9.77 -11.55
CA TYR A 36 -7.03 -10.52 -12.75
C TYR A 36 -7.29 -12.01 -12.61
N PHE A 37 -6.96 -12.60 -11.46
CA PHE A 37 -7.22 -14.02 -11.16
C PHE A 37 -8.57 -14.24 -10.46
N ARG A 38 -9.60 -13.50 -10.87
CA ARG A 38 -10.95 -13.55 -10.26
C ARG A 38 -11.47 -14.99 -10.18
N ASN A 39 -12.00 -15.38 -9.02
CA ASN A 39 -12.49 -16.74 -8.69
C ASN A 39 -11.39 -17.83 -8.58
N SER A 40 -10.11 -17.48 -8.68
CA SER A 40 -9.01 -18.40 -8.37
C SER A 40 -8.81 -18.51 -6.85
N VAL A 41 -8.15 -19.59 -6.41
CA VAL A 41 -7.66 -19.74 -5.04
C VAL A 41 -6.79 -18.54 -4.63
N ILE A 42 -6.07 -17.96 -5.59
CA ILE A 42 -5.23 -16.76 -5.39
C ILE A 42 -6.09 -15.53 -5.04
N ASP A 43 -7.20 -15.29 -5.75
CA ASP A 43 -8.14 -14.19 -5.43
C ASP A 43 -8.80 -14.41 -4.07
N ARG A 44 -9.16 -15.65 -3.74
CA ARG A 44 -9.77 -15.97 -2.44
C ARG A 44 -8.79 -15.75 -1.29
N LEU A 45 -7.54 -16.21 -1.43
CA LEU A 45 -6.50 -15.99 -0.43
C LEU A 45 -6.14 -14.51 -0.31
N ALA A 46 -5.97 -13.79 -1.43
CA ALA A 46 -5.66 -12.36 -1.42
C ALA A 46 -6.79 -11.55 -0.79
N SER A 47 -8.04 -11.82 -1.15
CA SER A 47 -9.22 -11.16 -0.59
C SER A 47 -9.37 -11.44 0.91
N VAL A 48 -9.19 -12.69 1.33
CA VAL A 48 -9.23 -13.07 2.76
C VAL A 48 -8.10 -12.37 3.51
N LEU A 49 -6.87 -12.39 3.00
CA LEU A 49 -5.72 -11.72 3.62
C LEU A 49 -5.93 -10.20 3.73
N SER A 50 -6.45 -9.55 2.68
CA SER A 50 -6.78 -8.12 2.71
C SER A 50 -7.89 -7.81 3.71
N VAL A 51 -8.95 -8.61 3.77
CA VAL A 51 -10.06 -8.41 4.72
C VAL A 51 -9.58 -8.62 6.16
N PHE A 52 -8.78 -9.65 6.42
CA PHE A 52 -8.16 -9.86 7.74
C PHE A 52 -7.27 -8.68 8.11
N GLY A 53 -6.43 -8.18 7.20
CA GLY A 53 -5.56 -7.02 7.47
C GLY A 53 -6.33 -5.75 7.85
N VAL A 54 -7.47 -5.50 7.21
CA VAL A 54 -8.34 -4.35 7.52
C VAL A 54 -9.20 -4.57 8.77
N SER A 55 -9.55 -5.82 9.08
CA SER A 55 -10.40 -6.16 10.24
C SER A 55 -9.64 -6.16 11.56
N VAL A 56 -8.31 -6.26 11.52
CA VAL A 56 -7.46 -6.18 12.70
C VAL A 56 -7.39 -4.72 13.17
N PRO A 57 -7.63 -4.44 14.48
CA PRO A 57 -7.50 -3.08 15.00
C PRO A 57 -6.11 -2.51 14.74
N HIS A 58 -6.03 -1.30 14.18
CA HIS A 58 -4.76 -0.66 13.81
C HIS A 58 -3.77 -0.61 14.98
N TYR A 59 -4.25 -0.28 16.18
CA TYR A 59 -3.43 -0.26 17.39
C TYR A 59 -2.82 -1.64 17.71
N TRP A 60 -3.61 -2.71 17.59
CA TRP A 60 -3.13 -4.08 17.83
C TRP A 60 -2.09 -4.51 16.80
N LEU A 61 -2.33 -4.19 15.52
CA LEU A 61 -1.39 -4.48 14.44
C LEU A 61 -0.08 -3.71 14.62
N GLY A 62 -0.17 -2.45 15.05
CA GLY A 62 1.00 -1.63 15.41
C GLY A 62 1.84 -2.25 16.52
N MET A 63 1.20 -2.66 17.63
CA MET A 63 1.89 -3.36 18.71
C MET A 63 2.54 -4.66 18.24
N LEU A 64 1.85 -5.43 17.40
CA LEU A 64 2.37 -6.70 16.88
C LEU A 64 3.58 -6.49 15.97
N LEU A 65 3.54 -5.48 15.09
CA LEU A 65 4.67 -5.08 14.25
C LEU A 65 5.87 -4.63 15.09
N VAL A 66 5.65 -3.88 16.17
CA VAL A 66 6.72 -3.52 17.12
C VAL A 66 7.34 -4.76 17.74
N ILE A 67 6.51 -5.69 18.24
CA ILE A 67 6.99 -6.92 18.89
C ILE A 67 7.74 -7.83 17.90
N LEU A 68 7.24 -8.00 16.68
CA LEU A 68 7.91 -8.85 15.69
C LEU A 68 9.16 -8.17 15.14
N CYS A 69 9.03 -7.00 14.51
CA CYS A 69 10.13 -6.38 13.78
C CYS A 69 11.20 -5.78 14.69
N SER A 70 10.82 -5.26 15.86
CA SER A 70 11.77 -4.63 16.78
C SER A 70 12.27 -5.59 17.86
N VAL A 71 11.37 -6.34 18.52
CA VAL A 71 11.76 -7.18 19.67
C VAL A 71 12.27 -8.56 19.23
N LYS A 72 11.58 -9.24 18.32
CA LYS A 72 11.96 -10.59 17.87
C LYS A 72 13.07 -10.57 16.82
N PHE A 73 12.92 -9.73 15.79
CA PHE A 73 13.85 -9.70 14.66
C PHE A 73 14.99 -8.68 14.81
N ALA A 74 14.90 -7.75 15.78
CA ALA A 74 15.87 -6.66 15.98
C ALA A 74 16.22 -5.90 14.68
N LEU A 75 15.33 -5.92 13.70
CA LEU A 75 15.58 -5.44 12.35
C LEU A 75 15.30 -3.93 12.23
N LEU A 76 14.36 -3.44 13.04
CA LEU A 76 13.83 -2.08 12.98
C LEU A 76 13.70 -1.49 14.38
N PRO A 77 14.10 -0.22 14.60
CA PRO A 77 13.89 0.45 15.88
C PRO A 77 12.40 0.67 16.17
N ALA A 78 11.95 0.41 17.40
CA ALA A 78 10.55 0.60 17.81
C ALA A 78 10.17 2.08 17.98
N THR A 79 11.13 2.94 18.33
CA THR A 79 10.90 4.32 18.76
C THR A 79 12.09 5.22 18.40
N GLY A 80 11.82 6.41 17.86
CA GLY A 80 12.84 7.43 17.57
C GLY A 80 12.51 8.24 16.31
N GLY A 81 12.96 9.49 16.25
CA GLY A 81 12.85 10.36 15.05
C GLY A 81 14.12 10.39 14.20
N GLY A 82 15.12 9.58 14.56
CA GLY A 82 16.48 9.56 14.03
C GLY A 82 17.46 8.96 15.05
N PRO A 83 18.72 8.68 14.67
CA PRO A 83 19.79 8.33 15.60
C PRO A 83 19.94 9.38 16.70
N ILE A 84 20.28 8.92 17.90
CA ILE A 84 20.39 9.78 19.09
C ILE A 84 21.50 10.82 18.87
N GLY A 85 21.15 12.11 18.87
CA GLY A 85 22.12 13.21 18.86
C GLY A 85 22.16 14.09 17.60
N GLU A 86 21.41 13.76 16.55
CA GLU A 86 21.35 14.58 15.33
C GLU A 86 20.14 15.53 15.33
N VAL A 87 20.41 16.83 15.20
CA VAL A 87 19.39 17.87 15.06
C VAL A 87 19.12 18.09 13.57
N GLY A 88 18.24 17.27 13.00
CA GLY A 88 17.79 17.44 11.62
C GLY A 88 17.55 16.13 10.91
N TRP A 89 16.49 16.08 10.11
CA TRP A 89 16.18 14.93 9.27
C TRP A 89 17.20 14.78 8.14
N GLN A 90 17.95 13.69 8.14
CA GLN A 90 18.83 13.30 7.04
C GLN A 90 18.22 12.14 6.25
N TRP A 91 18.43 12.11 4.92
CA TRP A 91 18.03 11.00 4.04
C TRP A 91 18.98 9.80 4.19
N ASP A 92 19.25 9.39 5.42
CA ASP A 92 20.06 8.23 5.73
C ASP A 92 19.19 6.99 5.95
N TRP A 93 19.74 5.83 5.58
CA TRP A 93 19.12 4.53 5.81
C TRP A 93 18.74 4.33 7.29
N ALA A 94 19.55 4.87 8.20
CA ALA A 94 19.30 4.84 9.64
C ALA A 94 18.02 5.58 10.02
N HIS A 95 17.75 6.77 9.47
CA HIS A 95 16.55 7.56 9.74
C HIS A 95 15.29 6.94 9.11
N LEU A 96 15.43 6.33 7.92
CA LEU A 96 14.33 5.65 7.23
C LEU A 96 13.80 4.44 8.01
N GLN A 97 14.69 3.70 8.68
CA GLN A 97 14.33 2.54 9.51
C GLN A 97 13.36 2.90 10.65
N PHE A 98 13.50 4.10 11.24
CA PHE A 98 12.60 4.58 12.29
C PHE A 98 11.20 4.95 11.76
N MET A 99 11.10 5.43 10.52
CA MET A 99 9.82 5.77 9.89
C MET A 99 9.12 4.58 9.25
N LEU A 100 9.85 3.51 8.92
CA LEU A 100 9.32 2.37 8.20
C LEU A 100 8.22 1.64 8.99
N LEU A 101 8.43 1.45 10.29
CA LEU A 101 7.52 0.69 11.15
C LEU A 101 6.18 1.43 11.33
N PRO A 102 6.14 2.72 11.70
CA PRO A 102 4.89 3.49 11.73
C PRO A 102 4.26 3.65 10.34
N ALA A 103 5.04 3.89 9.29
CA ALA A 103 4.51 4.01 7.93
C ALA A 103 3.84 2.72 7.46
N LEU A 104 4.44 1.55 7.76
CA LEU A 104 3.84 0.24 7.48
C LEU A 104 2.53 0.06 8.21
N THR A 105 2.47 0.42 9.51
CA THR A 105 1.21 0.32 10.27
C THR A 105 0.10 1.18 9.66
N LEU A 106 0.40 2.45 9.37
CA LEU A 106 -0.55 3.40 8.80
C LEU A 106 -0.97 3.03 7.38
N SER A 107 -0.08 2.40 6.62
CA SER A 107 -0.35 1.99 5.23
C SER A 107 -1.35 0.85 5.10
N VAL A 108 -1.65 0.09 6.16
CA VAL A 108 -2.56 -1.08 6.08
C VAL A 108 -3.97 -0.68 5.65
N ILE A 109 -4.48 0.43 6.17
CA ILE A 109 -5.83 0.95 5.83
C ILE A 109 -5.91 1.34 4.35
N PRO A 110 -5.07 2.27 3.83
CA PRO A 110 -5.13 2.65 2.43
C PRO A 110 -4.81 1.48 1.51
N THR A 111 -3.94 0.54 1.91
CA THR A 111 -3.69 -0.72 1.16
C THR A 111 -4.99 -1.48 0.92
N GLY A 112 -5.78 -1.72 1.96
CA GLY A 112 -7.02 -2.48 1.86
C GLY A 112 -8.09 -1.79 1.01
N ILE A 113 -8.25 -0.47 1.18
CA ILE A 113 -9.21 0.34 0.41
C ILE A 113 -8.83 0.37 -1.07
N ILE A 114 -7.55 0.64 -1.37
CA ILE A 114 -7.02 0.69 -2.74
C ILE A 114 -7.12 -0.71 -3.37
N ALA A 115 -6.72 -1.76 -2.67
CA ALA A 115 -6.80 -3.14 -3.18
C ALA A 115 -8.22 -3.53 -3.56
N ARG A 116 -9.21 -3.26 -2.69
CA ARG A 116 -10.62 -3.57 -2.98
C ARG A 116 -11.14 -2.80 -4.20
N THR A 117 -10.78 -1.54 -4.31
CA THR A 117 -11.24 -0.66 -5.39
C THR A 117 -10.60 -1.05 -6.72
N VAL A 118 -9.28 -1.22 -6.75
CA VAL A 118 -8.54 -1.68 -7.93
C VAL A 118 -9.03 -3.05 -8.38
N ARG A 119 -9.28 -3.98 -7.45
CA ARG A 119 -9.82 -5.31 -7.78
C ARG A 119 -11.16 -5.23 -8.51
N SER A 120 -12.08 -4.38 -8.03
CA SER A 120 -13.38 -4.17 -8.69
C SER A 120 -13.20 -3.63 -10.10
N GLN A 121 -12.37 -2.59 -10.24
CA GLN A 121 -12.13 -1.95 -11.53
C GLN A 121 -11.48 -2.89 -12.54
N VAL A 122 -10.47 -3.66 -12.11
CA VAL A 122 -9.82 -4.67 -12.97
C VAL A 122 -10.83 -5.73 -13.41
N ALA A 123 -11.68 -6.20 -12.50
CA ALA A 123 -12.74 -7.16 -12.84
C ALA A 123 -13.75 -6.59 -13.85
N ASP A 124 -14.12 -5.31 -13.71
CA ASP A 124 -15.04 -4.63 -14.64
C ASP A 124 -14.40 -4.44 -16.02
N ILE A 125 -13.12 -4.08 -16.08
CA ILE A 125 -12.37 -3.90 -17.33
C ILE A 125 -12.25 -5.24 -18.09
N LEU A 126 -12.03 -6.35 -17.39
CA LEU A 126 -11.86 -7.67 -18.01
C LEU A 126 -13.11 -8.19 -18.74
N ILE A 127 -14.30 -7.69 -18.39
CA ILE A 127 -15.58 -8.09 -19.00
C ILE A 127 -15.90 -7.23 -20.24
N GLN A 128 -15.19 -6.13 -20.46
CA GLN A 128 -15.47 -5.23 -21.58
C GLN A 128 -15.18 -5.86 -22.95
N GLU A 129 -15.97 -5.50 -23.96
CA GLU A 129 -15.91 -6.08 -25.31
C GLU A 129 -14.54 -5.90 -25.99
N PHE A 130 -13.79 -4.84 -25.65
CA PHE A 130 -12.48 -4.62 -26.22
C PHE A 130 -11.47 -5.70 -25.81
N ILE A 131 -11.61 -6.32 -24.63
CA ILE A 131 -10.77 -7.44 -24.19
C ILE A 131 -11.05 -8.68 -25.04
N VAL A 132 -12.32 -8.93 -25.36
CA VAL A 132 -12.73 -10.00 -26.28
C VAL A 132 -12.14 -9.75 -27.68
N GLY A 133 -12.17 -8.49 -28.14
CA GLY A 133 -11.53 -8.07 -29.39
C GLY A 133 -10.00 -8.27 -29.40
N LEU A 134 -9.31 -8.00 -28.28
CA LEU A 134 -7.87 -8.24 -28.14
C LEU A 134 -7.54 -9.74 -28.16
N ARG A 135 -8.36 -10.58 -27.52
CA ARG A 135 -8.22 -12.05 -27.58
C ARG A 135 -8.48 -12.59 -28.99
N ALA A 136 -9.49 -12.07 -29.69
CA ALA A 136 -9.79 -12.46 -31.07
C ALA A 136 -8.65 -12.12 -32.05
N ARG A 137 -7.87 -11.07 -31.75
CA ARG A 137 -6.64 -10.72 -32.48
C ARG A 137 -5.42 -11.59 -32.12
N GLY A 138 -5.57 -12.58 -31.23
CA GLY A 138 -4.50 -13.50 -30.83
C GLY A 138 -3.43 -12.88 -29.93
N LEU A 139 -3.72 -11.79 -29.21
CA LEU A 139 -2.76 -11.24 -28.25
C LEU A 139 -2.56 -12.17 -27.05
N ASN A 140 -1.31 -12.33 -26.65
CA ASN A 140 -0.95 -13.06 -25.42
C ASN A 140 -1.54 -12.38 -24.18
N GLU A 141 -1.90 -13.19 -23.17
CA GLU A 141 -2.46 -12.73 -21.88
C GLU A 141 -1.56 -11.70 -21.18
N SER A 142 -0.22 -11.78 -21.30
CA SER A 142 0.70 -10.76 -20.77
C SER A 142 0.57 -9.38 -21.42
N ARG A 143 0.18 -9.30 -22.70
CA ARG A 143 -0.10 -8.01 -23.36
C ARG A 143 -1.48 -7.47 -23.00
N ILE A 144 -2.44 -8.35 -22.77
CA ILE A 144 -3.77 -7.99 -22.25
C ILE A 144 -3.62 -7.43 -20.83
N PHE A 145 -2.78 -8.05 -19.99
CA PHE A 145 -2.43 -7.57 -18.65
C PHE A 145 -2.00 -6.09 -18.64
N VAL A 146 -1.07 -5.70 -19.53
CA VAL A 146 -0.60 -4.31 -19.61
C VAL A 146 -1.72 -3.35 -20.04
N HIS A 147 -2.61 -3.77 -20.94
CA HIS A 147 -3.78 -2.96 -21.32
C HIS A 147 -4.73 -2.76 -20.15
N VAL A 148 -5.04 -3.81 -19.40
CA VAL A 148 -5.91 -3.73 -18.23
C VAL A 148 -5.29 -2.81 -17.17
N MET A 149 -3.99 -2.95 -16.90
CA MET A 149 -3.26 -2.10 -15.95
C MET A 149 -3.30 -0.63 -16.34
N LYS A 150 -3.08 -0.32 -17.63
CA LYS A 150 -3.13 1.06 -18.13
C LYS A 150 -4.53 1.66 -18.05
N ASN A 151 -5.58 0.86 -18.21
CA ASN A 151 -6.97 1.30 -18.08
C ASN A 151 -7.43 1.42 -16.61
N ALA A 152 -6.85 0.65 -15.69
CA ALA A 152 -7.15 0.75 -14.26
C ALA A 152 -6.38 1.88 -13.54
N ALA A 153 -5.28 2.36 -14.12
CA ALA A 153 -4.41 3.38 -13.52
C ALA A 153 -5.12 4.71 -13.17
N PRO A 154 -6.02 5.28 -13.99
CA PRO A 154 -6.71 6.53 -13.65
C PRO A 154 -7.52 6.42 -12.37
N THR A 155 -8.27 5.33 -12.18
CA THR A 155 -9.06 5.11 -10.97
C THR A 155 -8.16 4.87 -9.75
N ALA A 156 -7.06 4.11 -9.92
CA ALA A 156 -6.09 3.91 -8.85
C ALA A 156 -5.48 5.24 -8.37
N LEU A 157 -5.11 6.13 -9.30
CA LEU A 157 -4.58 7.46 -8.99
C LEU A 157 -5.61 8.35 -8.29
N ALA A 158 -6.89 8.30 -8.71
CA ALA A 158 -7.96 9.06 -8.06
C ALA A 158 -8.16 8.63 -6.60
N VAL A 159 -8.16 7.32 -6.33
CA VAL A 159 -8.27 6.79 -4.95
C VAL A 159 -7.04 7.16 -4.12
N MET A 160 -5.84 7.13 -4.71
CA MET A 160 -4.63 7.57 -4.04
C MET A 160 -4.74 9.03 -3.60
N GLY A 161 -5.21 9.92 -4.48
CA GLY A 161 -5.37 11.35 -4.17
C GLY A 161 -6.37 11.64 -3.06
N LEU A 162 -7.33 10.73 -2.80
CA LEU A 162 -8.31 10.85 -1.72
C LEU A 162 -7.81 10.28 -0.38
N GLN A 163 -6.75 9.48 -0.39
CA GLN A 163 -6.17 8.80 0.78
C GLN A 163 -4.91 9.49 1.33
N VAL A 164 -4.40 10.53 0.64
CA VAL A 164 -3.33 11.43 1.12
C VAL A 164 -3.96 12.55 1.93
#